data_AF-A0A131Z8A5-F1
#
_entry.id   AF-A0A131Z8A5-F1
#
_cell.length_a   1.000
_cell.length_b   1.000
_cell.length_c   1.000
_cell.angle_alpha   90.00
_cell.angle_beta   90.00
_cell.angle_gamma   90.00
#
_symmetry.space_group_name_H-M   'P 1'
#
loop_
_entity.id
_entity.type
_entity.pdbx_description
1 polymer ?
#
loop_
_entity_poly.entity_id
_entity_poly.type
_entity_poly.pdbx_seq_one_letter_code
_entity_poly.pdbx_strand_id
1 'polypeptide(L)'
;MTGNMTIVLLVQVVCAFLVHVNGQYEMNPSSSTYSSSGSGWPSWNWPPRRICWKRNEEYKQCVSGSCSEWRCNYLYKGWPVACTYDCQSGCFCKEGYFRNRRGKCVLGYRCF
;
A
#
# COMPACT_ATOMS: atom_id res chain seq x y z
N MET A 1 27.58 -41.37 13.04
CA MET A 1 28.11 -40.14 12.38
C MET A 1 27.12 -39.49 11.41
N THR A 2 25.86 -39.96 11.35
CA THR A 2 24.83 -39.51 10.38
C THR A 2 23.82 -38.50 10.94
N GLY A 3 23.55 -38.54 12.25
CA GLY A 3 22.62 -37.60 12.92
C GLY A 3 23.14 -36.16 12.97
N ASN A 4 24.42 -35.96 13.25
CA ASN A 4 24.99 -34.61 13.31
C ASN A 4 25.08 -33.99 11.91
N MET A 5 25.38 -34.80 10.87
CA MET A 5 25.47 -34.31 9.49
C MET A 5 24.09 -33.92 8.93
N THR A 6 23.03 -34.66 9.28
CA THR A 6 21.66 -34.31 8.87
C THR A 6 21.16 -33.05 9.56
N ILE A 7 21.46 -32.84 10.84
CA ILE A 7 21.14 -31.59 11.54
C ILE A 7 21.86 -30.39 10.90
N VAL A 8 23.15 -30.54 10.57
CA VAL A 8 23.92 -29.47 9.92
C VAL A 8 23.33 -29.12 8.55
N LEU A 9 22.93 -30.13 7.76
CA LEU A 9 22.28 -29.90 6.47
C LEU A 9 20.93 -29.18 6.61
N LEU A 10 20.10 -29.56 7.60
CA LEU A 10 18.83 -28.88 7.87
C LEU A 10 19.05 -27.42 8.27
N VAL A 11 20.03 -27.14 9.13
CA VAL A 11 20.36 -25.77 9.54
C VAL A 11 20.83 -24.92 8.35
N GLN A 12 21.67 -25.46 7.48
CA GLN A 12 22.14 -24.75 6.27
C GLN A 12 20.98 -24.42 5.31
N VAL A 13 20.09 -25.38 5.08
CA VAL A 13 18.91 -25.20 4.22
C VAL A 13 17.96 -24.14 4.81
N VAL A 14 17.66 -24.20 6.11
CA VAL A 14 16.83 -23.20 6.79
C VAL A 14 17.47 -21.81 6.73
N CYS A 15 18.78 -21.70 6.98
CA CYS A 15 19.49 -20.43 6.85
C CYS A 15 19.41 -19.86 5.42
N ALA A 16 19.57 -20.69 4.38
CA ALA A 16 19.47 -20.24 3.00
C ALA A 16 18.07 -19.72 2.64
N PHE A 17 17.01 -20.36 3.13
CA PHE A 17 15.63 -19.89 2.94
C PHE A 17 15.33 -18.60 3.72
N LEU A 18 15.87 -18.45 4.94
CA LEU A 18 15.69 -17.26 5.75
C LEU A 18 16.49 -16.05 5.24
N VAL A 19 17.59 -16.25 4.51
CA VAL A 19 18.36 -15.14 3.91
C VAL A 19 17.62 -14.52 2.70
N HIS A 20 16.76 -15.27 2.01
CA HIS A 20 15.98 -14.77 0.86
C HIS A 20 14.73 -13.95 1.25
N VAL A 21 14.34 -13.87 2.53
CA VAL A 21 13.20 -13.03 2.97
C VAL A 21 13.58 -11.58 3.27
N ASN A 22 14.86 -11.22 3.24
CA ASN A 22 15.26 -9.81 3.17
C ASN A 22 15.25 -9.33 1.72
N GLY A 23 14.06 -9.38 1.10
CA GLY A 23 13.81 -8.56 -0.08
C GLY A 23 14.06 -7.11 0.31
N GLN A 24 15.01 -6.48 -0.39
CA GLN A 24 15.33 -5.07 -0.22
C GLN A 24 14.05 -4.26 -0.50
N TYR A 25 13.30 -3.90 0.54
CA TYR A 25 12.42 -2.74 0.45
C TYR A 25 13.33 -1.51 0.51
N GLU A 26 14.01 -1.26 -0.60
CA GLU A 26 14.72 -0.02 -0.80
C GLU A 26 13.65 1.04 -1.06
N MET A 27 13.11 1.64 0.01
CA MET A 27 12.50 2.95 -0.10
C MET A 27 13.64 3.95 -0.32
N ASN A 28 14.24 3.93 -1.52
CA ASN A 28 15.10 4.99 -2.00
C ASN A 28 14.18 6.17 -2.35
N PRO A 29 14.20 7.31 -1.63
CA PRO A 29 13.65 8.54 -2.14
C PRO A 29 14.72 9.20 -3.03
N SER A 30 15.28 8.43 -3.96
CA SER A 30 16.24 8.97 -4.91
C SER A 30 15.45 9.72 -5.98
N SER A 31 15.34 11.02 -5.75
CA SER A 31 15.50 12.03 -6.78
C SER A 31 14.65 11.79 -8.03
N SER A 32 13.37 12.16 -7.94
CA SER A 32 12.73 12.74 -9.12
C SER A 32 13.36 14.11 -9.39
N THR A 33 14.61 14.13 -9.88
CA THR A 33 15.04 15.19 -10.80
C THR A 33 14.19 14.99 -12.04
N TYR A 34 12.98 15.57 -12.01
CA TYR A 34 12.19 15.83 -13.19
C TYR A 34 13.00 16.82 -14.02
N SER A 35 13.84 16.30 -14.89
CA SER A 35 14.41 17.07 -15.99
C SER A 35 13.25 17.51 -16.86
N SER A 36 12.70 18.67 -16.53
CA SER A 36 11.95 19.48 -17.48
C SER A 36 12.73 20.74 -17.71
N SER A 37 13.51 20.70 -18.78
CA SER A 37 13.73 21.83 -19.64
C SER A 37 12.42 22.61 -19.83
N GLY A 38 12.31 23.81 -19.26
CA GLY A 38 11.16 24.69 -19.50
C GLY A 38 10.98 25.79 -18.47
N SER A 39 11.69 26.90 -18.68
CA SER A 39 11.33 28.29 -18.33
C SER A 39 10.63 28.59 -16.99
N GLY A 40 11.41 29.15 -16.06
CA GLY A 40 11.10 30.24 -15.12
C GLY A 40 9.66 30.76 -14.96
N TRP A 41 8.74 29.94 -14.41
CA TRP A 41 7.48 30.41 -13.83
C TRP A 41 7.27 29.77 -12.45
N PRO A 42 6.84 30.51 -11.40
CA PRO A 42 6.49 29.92 -10.12
C PRO A 42 5.22 29.08 -10.31
N SER A 43 5.38 27.75 -10.25
CA SER A 43 4.28 26.79 -10.37
C SER A 43 3.32 26.94 -9.18
N TRP A 44 2.18 27.58 -9.41
CA TRP A 44 1.03 27.62 -8.51
C TRP A 44 0.33 26.24 -8.39
N ASN A 45 1.08 25.16 -8.24
CA ASN A 45 0.54 23.82 -7.95
C ASN A 45 0.70 23.50 -6.46
N TRP A 46 -0.02 24.26 -5.65
CA TRP A 46 -0.37 23.86 -4.28
C TRP A 46 -1.73 23.16 -4.33
N PRO A 47 -1.92 21.99 -3.69
CA PRO A 47 -1.08 21.33 -2.68
C PRO A 47 -0.07 20.28 -3.20
N PRO A 48 0.84 19.81 -2.33
CA PRO A 48 1.59 18.57 -2.55
C PRO A 48 0.64 17.42 -2.93
N ARG A 49 0.99 16.67 -3.99
CA ARG A 49 0.19 15.56 -4.55
C ARG A 49 -0.17 14.45 -3.54
N ARG A 50 0.41 14.47 -2.33
CA ARG A 50 0.23 13.49 -1.25
C ARG A 50 -0.72 13.95 -0.13
N ILE A 51 -1.36 15.10 -0.27
CA ILE A 51 -2.33 15.61 0.73
C ILE A 51 -3.74 15.12 0.38
N CYS A 52 -4.43 14.54 1.37
CA CYS A 52 -5.83 14.17 1.26
C CYS A 52 -6.71 15.15 2.04
N TRP A 53 -7.64 15.80 1.32
CA TRP A 53 -8.48 16.85 1.88
C TRP A 53 -9.76 16.34 2.55
N LYS A 54 -10.23 15.15 2.15
CA LYS A 54 -11.42 14.56 2.75
C LYS A 54 -11.05 13.95 4.10
N ARG A 55 -11.96 14.11 5.05
CA ARG A 55 -11.81 13.55 6.39
C ARG A 55 -11.67 12.03 6.33
N ASN A 56 -10.77 11.50 7.14
CA ASN A 56 -10.48 10.08 7.29
C ASN A 56 -9.94 9.39 6.02
N GLU A 57 -9.32 10.17 5.12
CA GLU A 57 -8.48 9.63 4.05
C GLU A 57 -6.99 9.72 4.42
N GLU A 58 -6.20 8.83 3.84
CA GLU A 58 -4.74 8.86 3.87
C GLU A 58 -4.20 8.59 2.47
N TYR A 59 -3.04 9.17 2.16
CA TYR A 59 -2.39 8.95 0.89
C TYR A 59 -1.66 7.60 0.91
N LYS A 60 -2.00 6.72 -0.02
CA LYS A 60 -1.28 5.45 -0.23
C LYS A 60 -0.64 5.47 -1.60
N GLN A 61 0.50 4.79 -1.72
CA GLN A 61 1.26 4.66 -2.95
C GLN A 61 1.28 3.19 -3.37
N CYS A 62 1.02 2.94 -4.65
CA CYS A 62 1.08 1.61 -5.27
C CYS A 62 0.31 0.51 -4.49
N VAL A 63 -0.99 0.75 -4.27
CA VAL A 63 -1.90 -0.23 -3.67
C VAL A 63 -2.83 -0.83 -4.71
N SER A 64 -3.28 -2.06 -4.47
CA SER A 64 -4.29 -2.74 -5.28
C SER A 64 -5.58 -1.93 -5.38
N GLY A 65 -6.09 -1.68 -6.58
CA GLY A 65 -7.34 -0.96 -6.77
C GLY A 65 -8.55 -1.67 -6.17
N SER A 66 -8.56 -3.01 -6.14
CA SER A 66 -9.66 -3.79 -5.56
C SER A 66 -9.60 -3.92 -4.03
N CYS A 67 -8.41 -3.79 -3.43
CA CYS A 67 -8.17 -4.01 -2.00
C CYS A 67 -7.53 -2.81 -1.28
N SER A 68 -7.60 -1.62 -1.86
CA SER A 68 -6.95 -0.41 -1.34
C SER A 68 -7.63 0.19 -0.09
N GLU A 69 -8.92 -0.09 0.11
CA GLU A 69 -9.74 0.43 1.20
C GLU A 69 -11.02 -0.38 1.41
N TRP A 70 -11.61 -0.25 2.61
CA TRP A 70 -12.94 -0.74 2.89
C TRP A 70 -14.03 0.12 2.27
N ARG A 71 -15.06 -0.54 1.77
CA ARG A 71 -16.27 0.09 1.21
C ARG A 71 -17.48 -0.42 1.98
N CYS A 72 -18.50 0.42 2.14
CA CYS A 72 -19.69 0.04 2.91
C CYS A 72 -20.40 -1.22 2.37
N ASN A 73 -20.28 -1.51 1.07
CA ASN A 73 -20.84 -2.73 0.48
C ASN A 73 -20.13 -4.02 0.96
N TYR A 74 -18.88 -3.94 1.42
CA TYR A 74 -18.13 -5.09 1.93
C TYR A 74 -18.64 -5.58 3.28
N LEU A 75 -19.39 -4.77 4.03
CA LEU A 75 -20.04 -5.24 5.26
C LEU A 75 -21.08 -6.35 4.99
N TYR A 76 -21.66 -6.37 3.79
CA TYR A 76 -22.63 -7.39 3.38
C TYR A 76 -22.01 -8.44 2.45
N LYS A 77 -21.10 -8.02 1.56
CA LYS A 77 -20.48 -8.89 0.55
C LYS A 77 -19.22 -9.61 1.02
N GLY A 78 -18.62 -9.16 2.13
CA GLY A 78 -17.28 -9.53 2.54
C GLY A 78 -16.18 -8.75 1.79
N TRP A 79 -14.95 -8.90 2.29
CA TRP A 79 -13.75 -8.41 1.62
C TRP A 79 -13.48 -9.23 0.35
N PRO A 80 -12.90 -8.64 -0.72
CA PRO A 80 -12.52 -9.41 -1.90
C PRO A 80 -11.59 -10.58 -1.56
N VAL A 81 -11.87 -11.77 -2.13
CA VAL A 81 -11.06 -12.98 -1.93
C VAL A 81 -9.68 -12.85 -2.59
N ALA A 82 -9.60 -12.09 -3.68
CA ALA A 82 -8.37 -11.81 -4.39
C ALA A 82 -8.25 -10.32 -4.70
N CYS A 83 -7.02 -9.83 -4.69
CA CYS A 83 -6.68 -8.45 -4.97
C CYS A 83 -6.06 -8.32 -6.36
N THR A 84 -6.39 -7.25 -7.08
CA THR A 84 -5.74 -6.91 -8.35
C THR A 84 -4.30 -6.46 -8.10
N TYR A 85 -3.38 -6.80 -9.01
CA TYR A 85 -1.96 -6.43 -8.92
C TYR A 85 -1.65 -5.03 -9.53
N ASP A 86 -2.68 -4.20 -9.71
CA ASP A 86 -2.51 -2.84 -10.19
C ASP A 86 -1.88 -1.93 -9.12
N CYS A 87 -1.16 -0.91 -9.57
CA CYS A 87 -0.42 0.02 -8.74
C CYS A 87 -1.15 1.37 -8.67
N GLN A 88 -2.19 1.47 -7.84
CA GLN A 88 -2.94 2.71 -7.68
C GLN A 88 -2.35 3.58 -6.57
N SER A 89 -2.14 4.87 -6.84
CA SER A 89 -1.70 5.86 -5.84
C SER A 89 -2.73 6.97 -5.71
N GLY A 90 -3.03 7.38 -4.47
CA GLY A 90 -4.07 8.37 -4.21
C GLY A 90 -4.58 8.33 -2.77
N CYS A 91 -5.73 8.97 -2.57
CA CYS A 91 -6.37 9.09 -1.26
C CYS A 91 -7.39 7.97 -1.03
N PHE A 92 -7.12 7.16 -0.02
CA PHE A 92 -7.93 6.01 0.37
C PHE A 92 -8.42 6.16 1.80
N CYS A 93 -9.51 5.48 2.16
CA CYS A 93 -9.95 5.49 3.55
C CYS A 93 -8.89 4.90 4.47
N LYS A 94 -8.69 5.57 5.61
CA LYS A 94 -7.89 5.07 6.72
C LYS A 94 -8.46 3.75 7.22
N GLU A 95 -7.62 2.95 7.87
CA GLU A 95 -8.06 1.75 8.56
C GLU A 95 -9.21 2.03 9.54
N GLY A 96 -10.19 1.13 9.60
CA GLY A 96 -11.43 1.29 10.38
C GLY A 96 -12.50 2.19 9.74
N TYR A 97 -12.21 2.85 8.60
CA TYR A 97 -13.17 3.64 7.84
C TYR A 97 -13.57 2.98 6.52
N PHE A 98 -14.82 3.18 6.14
CA PHE A 98 -15.47 2.57 4.99
C PHE A 98 -15.94 3.67 4.04
N ARG A 99 -15.60 3.56 2.75
CA ARG A 99 -16.10 4.49 1.74
C ARG A 99 -17.58 4.19 1.46
N ASN A 100 -18.42 5.18 1.69
CA ASN A 100 -19.84 5.11 1.36
C ASN A 100 -20.11 5.52 -0.11
N ARG A 101 -21.36 5.36 -0.56
CA ARG A 101 -21.78 5.74 -1.93
C ARG A 101 -21.63 7.24 -2.23
N ARG A 102 -21.53 8.07 -1.20
CA ARG A 102 -21.27 9.52 -1.32
C ARG A 102 -19.78 9.85 -1.40
N GLY A 103 -18.91 8.84 -1.44
CA GLY A 103 -17.46 8.99 -1.52
C GLY A 103 -16.81 9.54 -0.25
N LYS A 104 -17.44 9.38 0.92
CA LYS A 104 -16.92 9.77 2.24
C LYS A 104 -16.46 8.54 3.02
N CYS A 105 -15.33 8.67 3.72
CA CYS A 105 -14.82 7.66 4.65
C CYS A 105 -15.50 7.81 6.02
N VAL A 106 -16.38 6.88 6.35
CA VAL A 106 -17.20 6.87 7.57
C VAL A 106 -16.92 5.62 8.41
N LEU A 107 -17.25 5.65 9.69
CA LEU A 107 -17.18 4.46 10.53
C LEU A 107 -18.20 3.42 10.05
N GLY A 108 -17.91 2.13 10.23
CA GLY A 108 -18.74 1.04 9.71
C GLY A 108 -20.22 1.13 10.13
N TYR A 109 -20.52 1.54 11.35
CA TYR A 109 -21.90 1.73 11.83
C TYR A 109 -22.66 2.86 11.12
N ARG A 110 -21.99 3.73 10.37
CA ARG A 110 -22.60 4.79 9.55
C ARG A 110 -22.77 4.39 8.08
N CYS A 111 -22.55 3.13 7.75
CA CYS A 111 -22.86 2.57 6.45
C CYS A 111 -24.35 2.18 6.30
N PHE A 112 -25.09 2.18 7.41
CA PHE A 112 -26.51 1.85 7.53
C PHE A 112 -27.33 3.12 7.76
#